data_AF-A0A1V1PA48-F1
#
_entry.id   AF-A0A1V1PA48-F1
#
_cell.length_a   1.000
_cell.length_b   1.000
_cell.length_c   1.000
_cell.angle_alpha   90.00
_cell.angle_beta   90.00
_cell.angle_gamma   90.00
#
_symmetry.space_group_name_H-M   'P 1'
#
loop_
_entity.id
_entity.type
_entity.pdbx_description
1 polymer ?
#
loop_
_entity_poly.entity_id
_entity_poly.type
_entity_poly.pdbx_seq_one_letter_code
_entity_poly.pdbx_strand_id
1 'polypeptide(L)'
;MKNIRNIGACLMIFICCFCCTPAKIKNKAIIKQRNLFDYHAEDIKKNALNFYPAFDNTGHYYQSEYEKLDQDLAKKVRPIFERVRKASDESANRIPRLILLNENVSPYVFSLNDGSIILCRKVIDLCYHQVDKSLGDARLAFVLGHELAHLARDDFWMLKQRQSQDIDTKTLKKQELRADEYGFIYASIAGYPVNRMVDKKDIHFFDEFSGYISSENITNQPQAFNTHPDPQDRGEALYQKIVQVKDNIEIYKVAVRLYQLGKYDLALAFFRYFCEIYPSREVLNNMGLVHYEKAMNILAACDINLAYRFYLLNILDKCTNAEMFVKQRSHCLENDIFKYEIESAIRLFKRACDRDYDYWPSRVNLSSALIATGYQPYYTRAESILIQAKNNNETIQNNLAIIRYLIDAEQHYEKSIQVLQNILDEKPDFFPAQYNLARIRSEQNGHDDPQSIEAWKNVDDMKIGGGYAKVASRLHGNALDKKNQTDVDLVAYNLIEPGFVTDEKDRQMENLGLEKKDLPFGGEWNLLYLNNDIRAFVYDRNIIFVEHRYEQDVESINEKFGVPKRIHIHQDNTQTFVYENFALDLNGSEILRMVRY
;
A
#
# COMPACT_ATOMS: atom_id res chain seq x y z
N MET A 1 -13.10 14.43 -50.25
CA MET A 1 -12.82 13.70 -51.51
C MET A 1 -11.37 13.26 -51.47
N LYS A 2 -11.10 11.94 -51.52
CA LYS A 2 -10.39 11.27 -52.63
C LYS A 2 -9.13 12.00 -53.15
N ASN A 3 -7.95 11.45 -52.88
CA ASN A 3 -7.36 10.51 -53.85
C ASN A 3 -6.37 9.54 -53.18
N ILE A 4 -6.07 8.44 -53.87
CA ILE A 4 -5.24 7.30 -53.42
C ILE A 4 -4.33 6.90 -54.59
N ARG A 5 -3.21 6.23 -54.25
CA ARG A 5 -2.25 5.48 -55.11
C ARG A 5 -0.96 6.24 -55.45
N ASN A 6 0.16 5.63 -55.06
CA ASN A 6 0.87 4.81 -56.04
C ASN A 6 1.54 3.59 -55.39
N ILE A 7 1.88 2.60 -56.22
CA ILE A 7 2.51 1.33 -55.86
C ILE A 7 3.92 1.32 -56.47
N GLY A 8 4.91 0.79 -55.77
CA GLY A 8 6.29 0.71 -56.27
C GLY A 8 7.14 -0.26 -55.46
N ALA A 9 6.96 -1.57 -55.68
CA ALA A 9 7.88 -2.58 -55.17
C ALA A 9 9.09 -2.68 -56.10
N CYS A 10 10.31 -2.73 -55.54
CA CYS A 10 11.51 -3.05 -56.31
C CYS A 10 12.42 -3.99 -55.51
N LEU A 11 12.59 -5.20 -56.03
CA LEU A 11 13.49 -6.22 -55.52
C LEU A 11 14.90 -5.95 -56.09
N MET A 12 15.94 -5.94 -55.25
CA MET A 12 17.32 -6.16 -55.74
C MET A 12 18.11 -7.06 -54.79
N ILE A 13 18.66 -8.11 -55.38
CA ILE A 13 19.71 -8.96 -54.83
C ILE A 13 21.04 -8.37 -55.30
N PHE A 14 22.06 -8.33 -54.46
CA PHE A 14 23.43 -8.23 -54.93
C PHE A 14 24.39 -9.11 -54.13
N ILE A 15 25.24 -9.84 -54.85
CA ILE A 15 26.32 -10.68 -54.32
C ILE A 15 27.59 -10.27 -55.06
N CYS A 16 28.66 -9.99 -54.31
CA CYS A 16 30.05 -10.05 -54.76
C CYS A 16 30.85 -10.60 -53.56
N CYS A 17 31.57 -11.72 -53.60
CA CYS A 17 32.56 -12.22 -54.58
C CYS A 17 33.83 -11.36 -54.66
N PHE A 18 34.88 -11.87 -54.02
CA PHE A 18 36.26 -11.74 -54.47
C PHE A 18 36.95 -13.11 -54.37
N CYS A 19 37.84 -13.41 -55.30
CA CYS A 19 38.47 -14.73 -55.49
C CYS A 19 39.97 -14.59 -55.83
N CYS A 20 40.65 -15.74 -55.97
CA CYS A 20 42.06 -15.92 -56.36
C CYS A 20 43.09 -15.62 -55.23
N THR A 21 44.14 -16.42 -55.01
CA THR A 21 44.58 -17.69 -55.67
C THR A 21 45.41 -18.55 -54.68
N PRO A 22 45.65 -19.86 -54.91
CA PRO A 22 46.04 -20.80 -53.85
C PRO A 22 47.54 -21.08 -53.71
N ALA A 23 47.94 -21.50 -52.50
CA ALA A 23 49.21 -22.18 -52.24
C ALA A 23 48.97 -23.59 -51.68
N LYS A 24 49.62 -24.61 -52.26
CA LYS A 24 49.51 -26.02 -51.80
C LYS A 24 50.54 -26.30 -50.72
N ILE A 25 50.10 -26.62 -49.50
CA ILE A 25 50.93 -27.37 -48.53
C ILE A 25 50.17 -28.64 -48.13
N LYS A 26 50.82 -29.80 -48.31
CA LYS A 26 50.29 -31.09 -47.87
C LYS A 26 50.52 -31.22 -46.36
N ASN A 27 49.50 -31.55 -45.58
CA ASN A 27 49.73 -32.09 -44.23
C ASN A 27 48.69 -33.15 -43.84
N LYS A 28 49.09 -34.43 -43.88
CA LYS A 28 48.28 -35.56 -43.40
C LYS A 28 48.33 -35.64 -41.87
N ALA A 29 47.61 -34.75 -41.19
CA ALA A 29 47.52 -34.73 -39.72
C ALA A 29 46.09 -34.47 -39.21
N ILE A 30 45.36 -33.53 -39.82
CA ILE A 30 44.15 -32.90 -39.24
C ILE A 30 42.85 -33.69 -39.49
N ILE A 31 42.94 -35.02 -39.65
CA ILE A 31 41.78 -35.92 -39.78
C ILE A 31 41.56 -36.75 -38.50
N LYS A 32 42.56 -36.85 -37.60
CA LYS A 32 42.43 -37.64 -36.36
C LYS A 32 41.97 -36.86 -35.12
N GLN A 33 41.89 -35.52 -35.19
CA GLN A 33 41.41 -34.67 -34.07
C GLN A 33 39.93 -34.28 -34.17
N ARG A 34 39.34 -34.22 -35.38
CA ARG A 34 37.94 -33.78 -35.54
C ARG A 34 36.97 -34.73 -34.83
N ASN A 35 37.15 -36.03 -35.06
CA ASN A 35 36.40 -37.11 -34.40
C ASN A 35 36.62 -37.21 -32.87
N LEU A 36 37.58 -36.49 -32.27
CA LEU A 36 37.69 -36.40 -30.80
C LEU A 36 36.83 -35.26 -30.23
N PHE A 37 36.71 -34.15 -30.96
CA PHE A 37 35.85 -33.03 -30.56
C PHE A 37 34.37 -33.38 -30.68
N ASP A 38 33.96 -34.05 -31.76
CA ASP A 38 32.56 -34.44 -31.95
C ASP A 38 32.09 -35.46 -30.89
N TYR A 39 32.98 -36.40 -30.49
CA TYR A 39 32.68 -37.39 -29.45
C TYR A 39 32.54 -36.75 -28.06
N HIS A 40 33.46 -35.84 -27.70
CA HIS A 40 33.34 -35.08 -26.46
C HIS A 40 32.15 -34.09 -26.48
N ALA A 41 31.73 -33.56 -27.63
CA ALA A 41 30.56 -32.69 -27.71
C ALA A 41 29.24 -33.42 -27.38
N GLU A 42 29.09 -34.69 -27.79
CA GLU A 42 27.94 -35.51 -27.37
C GLU A 42 28.03 -35.91 -25.89
N ASP A 43 29.19 -36.35 -25.40
CA ASP A 43 29.34 -36.73 -23.99
C ASP A 43 29.24 -35.54 -23.03
N ILE A 44 29.66 -34.34 -23.43
CA ILE A 44 29.44 -33.10 -22.66
C ILE A 44 27.95 -32.73 -22.68
N LYS A 45 27.24 -32.87 -23.82
CA LYS A 45 25.77 -32.69 -23.84
C LYS A 45 25.06 -33.69 -22.93
N LYS A 46 25.41 -34.99 -23.01
CA LYS A 46 24.84 -36.03 -22.14
C LYS A 46 25.09 -35.73 -20.67
N ASN A 47 26.33 -35.38 -20.29
CA ASN A 47 26.67 -35.16 -18.89
C ASN A 47 26.16 -33.81 -18.35
N ALA A 48 25.99 -32.79 -19.20
CA ALA A 48 25.29 -31.55 -18.84
C ALA A 48 23.78 -31.76 -18.66
N LEU A 49 23.15 -32.66 -19.44
CA LEU A 49 21.77 -33.10 -19.15
C LEU A 49 21.70 -33.97 -17.88
N ASN A 50 22.65 -34.88 -17.66
CA ASN A 50 22.65 -35.77 -16.48
C ASN A 50 22.97 -35.05 -15.16
N PHE A 51 23.54 -33.83 -15.20
CA PHE A 51 23.76 -33.01 -13.99
C PHE A 51 22.47 -32.41 -13.42
N TYR A 52 21.37 -32.50 -14.16
CA TYR A 52 20.03 -32.21 -13.69
C TYR A 52 19.20 -33.49 -13.75
N PRO A 53 18.77 -34.07 -12.61
CA PRO A 53 17.96 -35.28 -12.63
C PRO A 53 16.62 -35.02 -13.33
N ALA A 54 15.91 -36.09 -13.68
CA ALA A 54 14.64 -36.02 -14.39
C ALA A 54 13.57 -35.27 -13.56
N PHE A 55 13.50 -33.96 -13.76
CA PHE A 55 12.68 -33.06 -12.97
C PHE A 55 11.19 -33.36 -13.13
N ASP A 56 10.61 -33.95 -12.10
CA ASP A 56 9.21 -33.71 -11.80
C ASP A 56 9.01 -32.19 -11.59
N ASN A 57 7.87 -31.68 -12.05
CA ASN A 57 7.55 -30.25 -11.99
C ASN A 57 6.95 -29.83 -10.64
N THR A 58 7.09 -30.67 -9.61
CA THR A 58 6.64 -30.40 -8.24
C THR A 58 7.82 -30.23 -7.28
N GLY A 59 7.65 -29.35 -6.31
CA GLY A 59 8.56 -29.21 -5.18
C GLY A 59 8.66 -30.46 -4.28
N HIS A 60 7.73 -31.43 -4.40
CA HIS A 60 7.81 -32.65 -3.59
C HIS A 60 9.05 -33.48 -3.93
N TYR A 61 9.43 -33.53 -5.21
CA TYR A 61 10.68 -34.16 -5.64
C TYR A 61 11.92 -33.49 -5.02
N TYR A 62 11.99 -32.16 -5.06
CA TYR A 62 13.08 -31.40 -4.42
C TYR A 62 13.10 -31.61 -2.90
N GLN A 63 11.94 -31.71 -2.27
CA GLN A 63 11.82 -31.93 -0.83
C GLN A 63 12.31 -33.32 -0.43
N SER A 64 11.93 -34.38 -1.16
CA SER A 64 12.34 -35.76 -0.85
C SER A 64 13.82 -36.02 -1.07
N GLU A 65 14.40 -35.46 -2.14
CA GLU A 65 15.80 -35.69 -2.49
C GLU A 65 16.78 -34.78 -1.73
N TYR A 66 16.41 -33.53 -1.43
CA TYR A 66 17.37 -32.48 -1.03
C TYR A 66 17.08 -31.71 0.27
N GLU A 67 15.99 -31.93 1.01
CA GLU A 67 15.72 -31.19 2.28
C GLU A 67 16.60 -31.70 3.45
N LYS A 68 17.91 -31.41 3.35
CA LYS A 68 18.94 -31.58 4.39
C LYS A 68 19.65 -30.24 4.67
N LEU A 69 18.85 -29.21 4.93
CA LEU A 69 19.37 -27.87 5.21
C LEU A 69 19.84 -27.72 6.66
N ASP A 70 20.85 -26.87 6.82
CA ASP A 70 21.18 -26.19 8.07
C ASP A 70 19.93 -25.48 8.66
N GLN A 71 19.59 -25.81 9.91
CA GLN A 71 18.43 -25.22 10.58
C GLN A 71 18.57 -23.72 10.83
N ASP A 72 19.79 -23.20 11.02
CA ASP A 72 20.00 -21.78 11.32
C ASP A 72 19.89 -20.92 10.06
N LEU A 73 20.27 -21.48 8.91
CA LEU A 73 19.97 -20.89 7.60
C LEU A 73 18.45 -20.84 7.36
N ALA A 74 17.71 -21.91 7.69
CA ALA A 74 16.24 -21.92 7.57
C ALA A 74 15.56 -20.89 8.50
N LYS A 75 16.03 -20.76 9.76
CA LYS A 75 15.55 -19.75 10.72
C LYS A 75 15.79 -18.31 10.22
N LYS A 76 16.87 -18.07 9.46
CA LYS A 76 17.17 -16.75 8.87
C LYS A 76 16.29 -16.42 7.67
N VAL A 77 16.11 -17.35 6.73
CA VAL A 77 15.46 -17.07 5.44
C VAL A 77 13.93 -17.14 5.50
N ARG A 78 13.34 -18.11 6.20
CA ARG A 78 11.88 -18.31 6.22
C ARG A 78 11.08 -17.07 6.71
N PRO A 79 11.53 -16.29 7.71
CA PRO A 79 10.87 -15.04 8.10
C PRO A 79 10.90 -13.95 7.02
N ILE A 80 11.99 -13.85 6.24
CA ILE A 80 12.10 -12.90 5.12
C ILE A 80 11.12 -13.30 4.03
N PHE A 81 11.09 -14.59 3.66
CA PHE A 81 10.14 -15.13 2.69
C PHE A 81 8.69 -14.85 3.08
N GLU A 82 8.27 -15.18 4.31
CA GLU A 82 6.88 -14.93 4.73
C GLU A 82 6.51 -13.45 4.78
N ARG A 83 7.47 -12.54 4.99
CA ARG A 83 7.22 -11.09 4.95
C ARG A 83 7.05 -10.59 3.51
N VAL A 84 7.88 -11.04 2.57
CA VAL A 84 7.77 -10.66 1.15
C VAL A 84 6.57 -11.35 0.48
N ARG A 85 6.27 -12.61 0.84
CA ARG A 85 5.08 -13.33 0.37
C ARG A 85 3.78 -12.61 0.73
N LYS A 86 3.67 -12.11 1.96
CA LYS A 86 2.57 -11.25 2.41
C LYS A 86 2.48 -9.94 1.61
N ALA A 87 3.63 -9.30 1.36
CA ALA A 87 3.71 -8.08 0.55
C ALA A 87 3.36 -8.28 -0.94
N SER A 88 3.46 -9.52 -1.45
CA SER A 88 3.25 -9.90 -2.86
C SER A 88 1.79 -10.09 -3.27
N ASP A 89 1.55 -10.15 -4.58
CA ASP A 89 0.23 -10.49 -5.14
C ASP A 89 0.06 -12.02 -5.23
N GLU A 90 -0.93 -12.57 -4.52
CA GLU A 90 -1.20 -14.01 -4.56
C GLU A 90 -2.05 -14.38 -5.78
N SER A 91 -1.58 -15.31 -6.60
CA SER A 91 -2.41 -15.96 -7.63
C SER A 91 -3.38 -16.93 -6.95
N ALA A 92 -4.68 -16.77 -7.18
CA ALA A 92 -5.74 -17.51 -6.47
C ALA A 92 -5.66 -19.04 -6.60
N ASN A 93 -4.84 -19.56 -7.52
CA ASN A 93 -4.67 -20.98 -7.80
C ASN A 93 -3.40 -21.59 -7.16
N ARG A 94 -2.52 -20.81 -6.53
CA ARG A 94 -1.18 -21.24 -6.09
C ARG A 94 -0.82 -20.65 -4.72
N ILE A 95 -0.37 -21.48 -3.77
CA ILE A 95 0.17 -21.01 -2.47
C ILE A 95 1.70 -21.05 -2.54
N PRO A 96 2.41 -19.92 -2.48
CA PRO A 96 3.87 -19.92 -2.57
C PRO A 96 4.53 -20.67 -1.40
N ARG A 97 5.43 -21.62 -1.68
CA ARG A 97 6.17 -22.39 -0.66
C ARG A 97 7.68 -22.37 -0.89
N LEU A 98 8.45 -22.01 0.12
CA LEU A 98 9.91 -21.96 0.03
C LEU A 98 10.56 -23.31 0.35
N ILE A 99 11.31 -23.84 -0.61
CA ILE A 99 12.19 -25.01 -0.48
C ILE A 99 13.64 -24.51 -0.52
N LEU A 100 14.43 -24.93 0.46
CA LEU A 100 15.82 -24.51 0.63
C LEU A 100 16.76 -25.68 0.37
N LEU A 101 17.77 -25.47 -0.47
CA LEU A 101 18.73 -26.51 -0.86
C LEU A 101 20.12 -26.21 -0.29
N ASN A 102 20.76 -27.20 0.35
CA ASN A 102 22.09 -27.05 0.94
C ASN A 102 23.23 -27.15 -0.09
N GLU A 103 22.92 -26.98 -1.37
CA GLU A 103 23.90 -27.02 -2.45
C GLU A 103 24.71 -25.73 -2.53
N ASN A 104 26.03 -25.90 -2.62
CA ASN A 104 27.01 -24.81 -2.70
C ASN A 104 27.78 -24.83 -4.04
N VAL A 105 27.26 -25.52 -5.06
CA VAL A 105 27.94 -25.79 -6.34
C VAL A 105 27.70 -24.69 -7.37
N SER A 106 26.50 -24.11 -7.40
CA SER A 106 26.12 -23.02 -8.31
C SER A 106 25.02 -22.18 -7.66
N PRO A 107 25.01 -20.84 -7.82
CA PRO A 107 23.92 -20.00 -7.38
C PRO A 107 22.73 -20.12 -8.34
N TYR A 108 21.64 -20.71 -7.85
CA TYR A 108 20.38 -20.76 -8.56
C TYR A 108 19.19 -20.56 -7.62
N VAL A 109 18.16 -19.94 -8.17
CA VAL A 109 16.86 -19.67 -7.57
C VAL A 109 15.82 -19.74 -8.69
N PHE A 110 14.64 -20.29 -8.44
CA PHE A 110 13.54 -20.31 -9.40
C PHE A 110 12.19 -20.73 -8.79
N SER A 111 11.12 -20.38 -9.48
CA SER A 111 9.73 -20.72 -9.17
C SER A 111 9.19 -21.86 -10.06
N LEU A 112 8.33 -22.71 -9.47
CA LEU A 112 7.69 -23.86 -10.10
C LEU A 112 6.17 -23.69 -10.19
N ASN A 113 5.57 -24.38 -11.15
CA ASN A 113 4.13 -24.32 -11.44
C ASN A 113 3.25 -24.69 -10.22
N ASP A 114 3.73 -25.48 -9.28
CA ASP A 114 2.98 -25.85 -8.07
C ASP A 114 3.03 -24.80 -6.94
N GLY A 115 3.68 -23.66 -7.17
CA GLY A 115 3.91 -22.61 -6.16
C GLY A 115 5.24 -22.74 -5.41
N SER A 116 6.06 -23.75 -5.69
CA SER A 116 7.35 -23.88 -5.01
C SER A 116 8.36 -22.86 -5.50
N ILE A 117 9.06 -22.21 -4.59
CA ILE A 117 10.28 -21.43 -4.86
C ILE A 117 11.45 -22.24 -4.32
N ILE A 118 12.37 -22.59 -5.22
CA ILE A 118 13.61 -23.31 -4.93
C ILE A 118 14.71 -22.26 -4.76
N LEU A 119 15.43 -22.30 -3.64
CA LEU A 119 16.54 -21.38 -3.36
C LEU A 119 17.73 -22.14 -2.77
N CYS A 120 18.88 -22.10 -3.44
CA CYS A 120 20.10 -22.75 -2.94
C CYS A 120 20.86 -21.86 -1.93
N ARG A 121 21.66 -22.52 -1.08
CA ARG A 121 22.56 -21.87 -0.12
C ARG A 121 23.44 -20.79 -0.77
N LYS A 122 24.00 -21.07 -1.95
CA LYS A 122 24.94 -20.18 -2.64
C LYS A 122 24.35 -18.80 -2.94
N VAL A 123 23.07 -18.70 -3.31
CA VAL A 123 22.37 -17.41 -3.52
C VAL A 123 22.20 -16.64 -2.21
N ILE A 124 21.99 -17.34 -1.09
CA ILE A 124 21.90 -16.70 0.23
C ILE A 124 23.28 -16.18 0.65
N ASP A 125 24.33 -17.00 0.54
CA ASP A 125 25.70 -16.59 0.88
C ASP A 125 26.17 -15.39 0.01
N LEU A 126 25.73 -15.33 -1.26
CA LEU A 126 25.86 -14.18 -2.16
C LEU A 126 25.17 -12.91 -1.63
N CYS A 127 23.92 -13.01 -1.18
CA CYS A 127 23.16 -11.86 -0.69
C CYS A 127 23.85 -11.14 0.48
N TYR A 128 24.59 -11.87 1.32
CA TYR A 128 25.33 -11.30 2.47
C TYR A 128 26.83 -11.10 2.20
N HIS A 129 27.29 -11.24 0.95
CA HIS A 129 28.71 -11.09 0.62
C HIS A 129 29.16 -9.63 0.78
N GLN A 130 30.14 -9.39 1.66
CA GLN A 130 30.77 -8.08 1.93
C GLN A 130 29.81 -6.92 2.32
N VAL A 131 28.57 -7.22 2.75
CA VAL A 131 27.57 -6.21 3.14
C VAL A 131 27.08 -6.38 4.58
N ASP A 132 26.53 -5.30 5.14
CA ASP A 132 25.84 -5.37 6.43
C ASP A 132 24.56 -6.22 6.35
N LYS A 133 24.10 -6.71 7.50
CA LYS A 133 22.91 -7.57 7.57
C LYS A 133 21.67 -6.92 6.94
N SER A 134 21.44 -5.62 7.10
CA SER A 134 20.23 -4.96 6.60
C SER A 134 20.22 -4.89 5.07
N LEU A 135 21.38 -4.64 4.44
CA LEU A 135 21.51 -4.71 2.98
C LEU A 135 21.41 -6.15 2.47
N GLY A 136 22.01 -7.13 3.16
CA GLY A 136 21.89 -8.54 2.76
C GLY A 136 20.47 -9.11 2.93
N ASP A 137 19.76 -8.72 4.00
CA ASP A 137 18.34 -9.03 4.19
C ASP A 137 17.49 -8.42 3.05
N ALA A 138 17.84 -7.21 2.58
CA ALA A 138 17.16 -6.56 1.46
C ALA A 138 17.43 -7.22 0.10
N ARG A 139 18.69 -7.61 -0.18
CA ARG A 139 19.08 -8.37 -1.39
C ARG A 139 18.33 -9.69 -1.48
N LEU A 140 18.27 -10.43 -0.37
CA LEU A 140 17.52 -11.68 -0.28
C LEU A 140 16.00 -11.46 -0.40
N ALA A 141 15.46 -10.39 0.20
CA ALA A 141 14.05 -10.03 0.06
C ALA A 141 13.67 -9.71 -1.40
N PHE A 142 14.52 -8.97 -2.12
CA PHE A 142 14.34 -8.70 -3.55
C PHE A 142 14.34 -9.98 -4.40
N VAL A 143 15.32 -10.87 -4.20
CA VAL A 143 15.41 -12.15 -4.93
C VAL A 143 14.16 -13.01 -4.71
N LEU A 144 13.68 -13.11 -3.46
CA LEU A 144 12.45 -13.82 -3.14
C LEU A 144 11.21 -13.11 -3.74
N GLY A 145 11.21 -11.78 -3.80
CA GLY A 145 10.18 -10.97 -4.43
C GLY A 145 10.09 -11.17 -5.95
N HIS A 146 11.24 -11.30 -6.63
CA HIS A 146 11.32 -11.58 -8.07
C HIS A 146 10.66 -12.93 -8.41
N GLU A 147 10.91 -13.98 -7.63
CA GLU A 147 10.24 -15.27 -7.81
C GLU A 147 8.74 -15.23 -7.47
N LEU A 148 8.36 -14.48 -6.44
CA LEU A 148 6.95 -14.24 -6.14
C LEU A 148 6.25 -13.47 -7.26
N ALA A 149 6.96 -12.60 -7.99
CA ALA A 149 6.43 -11.94 -9.18
C ALA A 149 6.23 -12.92 -10.34
N HIS A 150 7.15 -13.86 -10.60
CA HIS A 150 6.91 -14.92 -11.60
C HIS A 150 5.70 -15.80 -11.24
N LEU A 151 5.56 -16.18 -9.96
CA LEU A 151 4.38 -16.92 -9.44
C LEU A 151 3.06 -16.15 -9.58
N ALA A 152 3.05 -14.85 -9.26
CA ALA A 152 1.87 -13.99 -9.32
C ALA A 152 1.33 -13.78 -10.74
N ARG A 153 2.14 -14.10 -11.76
CA ARG A 153 1.92 -13.70 -13.15
C ARG A 153 1.85 -14.86 -14.15
N ASP A 154 2.05 -16.08 -13.67
CA ASP A 154 2.11 -17.31 -14.47
C ASP A 154 3.26 -17.34 -15.51
N ASP A 155 4.34 -16.61 -15.23
CA ASP A 155 5.48 -16.34 -16.12
C ASP A 155 6.54 -17.48 -16.13
N PHE A 156 6.09 -18.75 -16.00
CA PHE A 156 6.90 -19.98 -15.92
C PHE A 156 7.65 -20.38 -17.22
N TRP A 157 8.52 -19.51 -17.73
CA TRP A 157 9.15 -19.68 -19.05
C TRP A 157 10.10 -20.88 -19.12
N MET A 158 10.85 -21.20 -18.05
CA MET A 158 11.75 -22.37 -18.03
C MET A 158 11.03 -23.71 -18.29
N LEU A 159 9.75 -23.82 -17.92
CA LEU A 159 8.95 -25.00 -18.18
C LEU A 159 8.43 -25.04 -19.62
N LYS A 160 8.10 -23.87 -20.19
CA LYS A 160 7.61 -23.72 -21.58
C LYS A 160 8.73 -23.96 -22.60
N GLN A 161 9.93 -23.43 -22.36
CA GLN A 161 11.11 -23.65 -23.22
C GLN A 161 11.50 -25.15 -23.29
N ARG A 162 11.36 -25.90 -22.19
CA ARG A 162 11.54 -27.36 -22.15
C ARG A 162 10.44 -28.15 -22.88
N GLN A 163 9.28 -27.56 -23.13
CA GLN A 163 8.19 -28.14 -23.94
C GLN A 163 8.33 -27.80 -25.44
N SER A 164 9.50 -27.35 -25.88
CA SER A 164 9.77 -26.93 -27.27
C SER A 164 8.85 -25.82 -27.78
N GLN A 165 8.35 -24.96 -26.89
CA GLN A 165 7.72 -23.70 -27.27
C GLN A 165 8.81 -22.64 -27.45
N ASP A 166 9.02 -22.18 -28.69
CA ASP A 166 9.85 -21.02 -28.99
C ASP A 166 9.22 -19.76 -28.39
N ILE A 167 9.66 -19.38 -27.18
CA ILE A 167 9.39 -18.05 -26.62
C ILE A 167 10.50 -17.11 -27.12
N ASP A 168 10.09 -16.04 -27.79
CA ASP A 168 10.95 -14.93 -28.19
C ASP A 168 11.74 -14.38 -26.99
N THR A 169 13.07 -14.34 -27.11
CA THR A 169 13.99 -13.84 -26.07
C THR A 169 13.67 -12.41 -25.62
N LYS A 170 13.10 -11.56 -26.50
CA LYS A 170 12.65 -10.21 -26.13
C LYS A 170 11.43 -10.23 -25.22
N THR A 171 10.55 -11.21 -25.37
CA THR A 171 9.43 -11.47 -24.46
C THR A 171 9.94 -11.96 -23.10
N LEU A 172 10.92 -12.88 -23.08
CA LEU A 172 11.57 -13.34 -21.84
C LEU A 172 12.21 -12.18 -21.08
N LYS A 173 13.08 -11.38 -21.72
CA LYS A 173 13.73 -10.22 -21.09
C LYS A 173 12.71 -9.20 -20.54
N LYS A 174 11.52 -9.09 -21.15
CA LYS A 174 10.43 -8.25 -20.64
C LYS A 174 9.72 -8.85 -19.42
N GLN A 175 9.58 -10.17 -19.33
CA GLN A 175 9.07 -10.85 -18.13
C GLN A 175 10.06 -10.68 -16.97
N GLU A 176 11.36 -10.83 -17.24
CA GLU A 176 12.44 -10.66 -16.27
C GLU A 176 12.53 -9.24 -15.69
N LEU A 177 12.55 -8.19 -16.53
CA LEU A 177 12.50 -6.80 -16.05
C LEU A 177 11.24 -6.53 -15.21
N ARG A 178 10.11 -7.14 -15.57
CA ARG A 178 8.87 -7.01 -14.80
C ARG A 178 8.93 -7.76 -13.47
N ALA A 179 9.57 -8.92 -13.41
CA ALA A 179 9.81 -9.63 -12.17
C ALA A 179 10.74 -8.82 -11.23
N ASP A 180 11.71 -8.09 -11.79
CA ASP A 180 12.52 -7.14 -11.02
C ASP A 180 11.68 -5.97 -10.48
N GLU A 181 10.89 -5.29 -11.32
CA GLU A 181 10.01 -4.18 -10.89
C GLU A 181 9.08 -4.60 -9.73
N TYR A 182 8.42 -5.74 -9.85
CA TYR A 182 7.49 -6.24 -8.83
C TYR A 182 8.24 -6.81 -7.61
N GLY A 183 9.37 -7.48 -7.79
CA GLY A 183 10.20 -7.97 -6.67
C GLY A 183 10.76 -6.83 -5.82
N PHE A 184 11.15 -5.72 -6.45
CA PHE A 184 11.50 -4.48 -5.78
C PHE A 184 10.31 -3.90 -5.00
N ILE A 185 9.12 -3.79 -5.62
CA ILE A 185 7.90 -3.34 -4.93
C ILE A 185 7.59 -4.22 -3.72
N TYR A 186 7.58 -5.55 -3.87
CA TYR A 186 7.20 -6.48 -2.80
C TYR A 186 8.20 -6.41 -1.64
N ALA A 187 9.51 -6.35 -1.90
CA ALA A 187 10.51 -6.17 -0.86
C ALA A 187 10.42 -4.79 -0.18
N SER A 188 10.09 -3.74 -0.92
CA SER A 188 9.85 -2.38 -0.39
C SER A 188 8.60 -2.32 0.50
N ILE A 189 7.48 -2.92 0.08
CA ILE A 189 6.24 -3.03 0.89
C ILE A 189 6.46 -3.92 2.12
N ALA A 190 7.29 -4.97 2.00
CA ALA A 190 7.76 -5.77 3.12
C ALA A 190 8.77 -5.03 4.02
N GLY A 191 9.04 -3.74 3.79
CA GLY A 191 9.85 -2.90 4.68
C GLY A 191 11.35 -3.23 4.67
N TYR A 192 11.89 -3.67 3.53
CA TYR A 192 13.33 -3.80 3.31
C TYR A 192 13.89 -2.59 2.55
N PRO A 193 15.09 -2.08 2.90
CA PRO A 193 15.67 -0.88 2.29
C PRO A 193 16.30 -1.18 0.91
N VAL A 194 15.47 -1.63 -0.04
CA VAL A 194 15.88 -1.99 -1.41
C VAL A 194 16.43 -0.80 -2.22
N ASN A 195 16.14 0.43 -1.80
CA ASN A 195 16.80 1.64 -2.33
C ASN A 195 18.32 1.66 -2.09
N ARG A 196 18.85 0.81 -1.19
CA ARG A 196 20.31 0.61 -0.99
C ARG A 196 20.95 -0.36 -1.98
N MET A 197 20.18 -0.98 -2.88
CA MET A 197 20.68 -1.94 -3.88
C MET A 197 21.04 -1.29 -5.23
N VAL A 198 20.69 -0.01 -5.41
CA VAL A 198 20.81 0.74 -6.66
C VAL A 198 21.26 2.17 -6.33
N ASP A 199 22.57 2.45 -6.44
CA ASP A 199 23.11 3.82 -6.38
C ASP A 199 23.45 4.32 -7.80
N LYS A 200 23.49 5.64 -7.98
CA LYS A 200 23.74 6.32 -9.25
C LYS A 200 25.23 6.44 -9.60
N LYS A 201 26.02 5.45 -9.18
CA LYS A 201 27.51 5.46 -9.13
C LYS A 201 28.10 4.07 -9.37
N ASP A 202 27.59 3.37 -10.37
CA ASP A 202 28.30 2.29 -11.10
C ASP A 202 28.63 1.01 -10.31
N ILE A 203 27.94 0.74 -9.20
CA ILE A 203 27.90 -0.60 -8.57
C ILE A 203 26.46 -0.91 -8.13
N HIS A 204 25.78 -1.78 -8.88
CA HIS A 204 24.47 -2.31 -8.53
C HIS A 204 24.58 -3.73 -7.96
N PHE A 205 23.54 -4.17 -7.24
CA PHE A 205 23.41 -5.57 -6.82
C PHE A 205 23.56 -6.56 -7.99
N PHE A 206 23.08 -6.19 -9.18
CA PHE A 206 23.20 -7.03 -10.38
C PHE A 206 24.65 -7.20 -10.85
N ASP A 207 25.49 -6.15 -10.79
CA ASP A 207 26.89 -6.21 -11.21
C ASP A 207 27.71 -7.09 -10.27
N GLU A 208 27.48 -6.97 -8.96
CA GLU A 208 28.08 -7.85 -7.95
C GLU A 208 27.67 -9.31 -8.18
N PHE A 209 26.37 -9.54 -8.42
CA PHE A 209 25.82 -10.88 -8.65
C PHE A 209 26.38 -11.51 -9.93
N SER A 210 26.40 -10.80 -11.07
CA SER A 210 26.98 -11.29 -12.32
C SER A 210 28.50 -11.41 -12.26
N GLY A 211 29.18 -10.48 -11.59
CA GLY A 211 30.63 -10.49 -11.43
C GLY A 211 31.12 -11.68 -10.59
N TYR A 212 30.44 -11.97 -9.48
CA TYR A 212 30.71 -13.16 -8.66
C TYR A 212 30.44 -14.45 -9.45
N ILE A 213 29.29 -14.54 -10.12
CA ILE A 213 28.92 -15.69 -10.96
C ILE A 213 29.95 -15.95 -12.07
N SER A 214 30.54 -14.89 -12.62
CA SER A 214 31.60 -14.98 -13.64
C SER A 214 32.96 -15.37 -13.05
N SER A 215 33.29 -14.89 -11.84
CA SER A 215 34.62 -15.08 -11.23
C SER A 215 34.87 -16.50 -10.73
N GLU A 216 33.83 -17.25 -10.34
CA GLU A 216 33.96 -18.63 -9.86
C GLU A 216 34.23 -19.67 -10.98
N ASN A 217 34.43 -19.25 -12.24
CA ASN A 217 34.70 -20.13 -13.38
C ASN A 217 33.68 -21.27 -13.52
N ILE A 218 32.39 -20.94 -13.39
CA ILE A 218 31.27 -21.88 -13.58
C ILE A 218 31.12 -22.19 -15.09
N THR A 219 32.05 -22.98 -15.64
CA THR A 219 32.23 -23.17 -17.10
C THR A 219 31.07 -23.85 -17.83
N ASN A 220 30.10 -24.41 -17.11
CA ASN A 220 28.93 -25.11 -17.64
C ASN A 220 27.63 -24.33 -17.40
N GLN A 221 27.62 -23.00 -17.60
CA GLN A 221 26.39 -22.21 -17.44
C GLN A 221 25.32 -22.64 -18.46
N PRO A 222 24.08 -22.95 -18.02
CA PRO A 222 22.98 -23.21 -18.93
C PRO A 222 22.54 -21.93 -19.65
N GLN A 223 21.81 -22.09 -20.76
CA GLN A 223 21.35 -20.98 -21.63
C GLN A 223 20.47 -19.92 -20.94
N ALA A 224 20.03 -20.16 -19.69
CA ALA A 224 19.28 -19.22 -18.85
C ALA A 224 19.99 -17.87 -18.65
N PHE A 225 21.32 -17.79 -18.71
CA PHE A 225 22.00 -16.48 -18.62
C PHE A 225 21.77 -15.57 -19.84
N ASN A 226 21.29 -16.10 -20.97
CA ASN A 226 20.95 -15.31 -22.16
C ASN A 226 19.48 -14.85 -22.20
N THR A 227 18.64 -15.34 -21.28
CA THR A 227 17.22 -14.96 -21.19
C THR A 227 16.96 -13.80 -20.24
N HIS A 228 17.85 -13.54 -19.27
CA HIS A 228 17.84 -12.32 -18.46
C HIS A 228 18.36 -11.09 -19.27
N PRO A 229 17.96 -9.86 -18.91
CA PRO A 229 18.56 -8.62 -19.43
C PRO A 229 19.99 -8.41 -18.89
N ASP A 230 20.69 -7.42 -19.44
CA ASP A 230 22.02 -7.04 -18.93
C ASP A 230 21.93 -6.48 -17.48
N PRO A 231 22.94 -6.70 -16.60
CA PRO A 231 22.98 -6.09 -15.27
C PRO A 231 22.69 -4.57 -15.27
N GLN A 232 23.17 -3.83 -16.27
CA GLN A 232 22.94 -2.40 -16.40
C GLN A 232 21.50 -2.07 -16.80
N ASP A 233 20.91 -2.83 -17.75
CA ASP A 233 19.48 -2.71 -18.11
C ASP A 233 18.59 -2.89 -16.88
N ARG A 234 18.90 -3.88 -16.03
CA ARG A 234 18.13 -4.19 -14.80
C ARG A 234 18.32 -3.12 -13.74
N GLY A 235 19.56 -2.64 -13.56
CA GLY A 235 19.90 -1.56 -12.62
C GLY A 235 19.16 -0.26 -12.94
N GLU A 236 19.19 0.16 -14.21
CA GLU A 236 18.49 1.36 -14.68
C GLU A 236 16.97 1.19 -14.63
N ALA A 237 16.41 0.03 -14.99
CA ALA A 237 14.97 -0.22 -14.86
C ALA A 237 14.48 -0.09 -13.41
N LEU A 238 15.23 -0.63 -12.43
CA LEU A 238 14.92 -0.42 -11.01
C LEU A 238 15.10 1.04 -10.58
N TYR A 239 16.13 1.74 -11.07
CA TYR A 239 16.32 3.16 -10.78
C TYR A 239 15.15 4.01 -11.28
N GLN A 240 14.71 3.80 -12.52
CA GLN A 240 13.53 4.45 -13.08
C GLN A 240 12.24 4.10 -12.32
N LYS A 241 12.13 2.87 -11.80
CA LYS A 241 10.98 2.49 -10.95
C LYS A 241 11.00 3.22 -9.59
N ILE A 242 12.17 3.43 -8.98
CA ILE A 242 12.33 4.27 -7.78
C ILE A 242 11.92 5.71 -8.06
N VAL A 243 12.39 6.28 -9.18
CA VAL A 243 12.02 7.64 -9.62
C VAL A 243 10.51 7.75 -9.83
N GLN A 244 9.88 6.80 -10.52
CA GLN A 244 8.43 6.79 -10.71
C GLN A 244 7.65 6.81 -9.39
N VAL A 245 8.01 5.96 -8.41
CA VAL A 245 7.34 5.94 -7.09
C VAL A 245 7.56 7.25 -6.34
N LYS A 246 8.79 7.77 -6.34
CA LYS A 246 9.16 9.04 -5.69
C LYS A 246 8.37 10.21 -6.27
N ASP A 247 8.35 10.37 -7.60
CA ASP A 247 7.79 11.55 -8.23
C ASP A 247 6.25 11.59 -8.13
N ASN A 248 5.61 10.42 -8.02
CA ASN A 248 4.17 10.27 -7.81
C ASN A 248 3.74 10.32 -6.32
N ILE A 249 4.65 10.42 -5.35
CA ILE A 249 4.30 10.45 -3.92
C ILE A 249 3.36 11.61 -3.54
N GLU A 250 3.38 12.70 -4.32
CA GLU A 250 2.48 13.83 -4.13
C GLU A 250 1.01 13.48 -4.42
N ILE A 251 0.74 12.51 -5.31
CA ILE A 251 -0.62 12.02 -5.59
C ILE A 251 -1.19 11.37 -4.32
N TYR A 252 -0.40 10.55 -3.62
CA TYR A 252 -0.81 9.96 -2.34
C TYR A 252 -1.04 11.03 -1.26
N LYS A 253 -0.17 12.04 -1.16
CA LYS A 253 -0.36 13.15 -0.20
C LYS A 253 -1.60 14.00 -0.52
N VAL A 254 -1.88 14.25 -1.80
CA VAL A 254 -3.11 14.93 -2.24
C VAL A 254 -4.33 14.05 -1.91
N ALA A 255 -4.28 12.74 -2.14
CA ALA A 255 -5.35 11.83 -1.76
C ALA A 255 -5.64 11.82 -0.24
N VAL A 256 -4.60 11.82 0.60
CA VAL A 256 -4.73 11.94 2.07
C VAL A 256 -5.36 13.28 2.46
N ARG A 257 -4.96 14.39 1.84
CA ARG A 257 -5.61 15.68 2.11
C ARG A 257 -7.08 15.67 1.66
N LEU A 258 -7.37 15.24 0.44
CA LEU A 258 -8.74 15.12 -0.08
C LEU A 258 -9.61 14.21 0.78
N TYR A 259 -9.04 13.18 1.41
CA TYR A 259 -9.71 12.39 2.44
C TYR A 259 -10.05 13.25 3.66
N GLN A 260 -9.06 13.85 4.32
CA GLN A 260 -9.27 14.68 5.52
C GLN A 260 -10.33 15.77 5.32
N LEU A 261 -10.30 16.44 4.16
CA LEU A 261 -11.24 17.52 3.83
C LEU A 261 -12.65 17.03 3.48
N GLY A 262 -12.88 15.72 3.28
CA GLY A 262 -14.18 15.18 2.90
C GLY A 262 -14.49 15.27 1.41
N LYS A 263 -13.49 15.15 0.53
CA LYS A 263 -13.63 15.12 -0.94
C LYS A 263 -13.45 13.67 -1.46
N TYR A 264 -14.09 12.70 -0.78
CA TYR A 264 -13.77 11.26 -0.85
C TYR A 264 -13.70 10.63 -2.24
N ASP A 265 -14.60 10.95 -3.16
CA ASP A 265 -14.65 10.30 -4.47
C ASP A 265 -13.45 10.71 -5.35
N LEU A 266 -12.92 11.92 -5.15
CA LEU A 266 -11.66 12.36 -5.74
C LEU A 266 -10.46 11.74 -5.01
N ALA A 267 -10.50 11.66 -3.66
CA ALA A 267 -9.48 10.97 -2.87
C ALA A 267 -9.31 9.50 -3.29
N LEU A 268 -10.42 8.78 -3.51
CA LEU A 268 -10.44 7.40 -3.98
C LEU A 268 -9.77 7.25 -5.34
N ALA A 269 -10.01 8.19 -6.25
CA ALA A 269 -9.47 8.14 -7.60
C ALA A 269 -7.95 8.39 -7.60
N PHE A 270 -7.46 9.36 -6.82
CA PHE A 270 -6.02 9.58 -6.59
C PHE A 270 -5.36 8.39 -5.89
N PHE A 271 -5.99 7.80 -4.86
CA PHE A 271 -5.46 6.59 -4.20
C PHE A 271 -5.41 5.39 -5.15
N ARG A 272 -6.43 5.19 -6.00
CA ARG A 272 -6.44 4.11 -7.01
C ARG A 272 -5.26 4.25 -7.99
N TYR A 273 -5.04 5.45 -8.53
CA TYR A 273 -3.91 5.72 -9.41
C TYR A 273 -2.56 5.43 -8.73
N PHE A 274 -2.35 5.91 -7.50
CA PHE A 274 -1.12 5.62 -6.77
C PHE A 274 -0.98 4.13 -6.41
N CYS A 275 -2.08 3.42 -6.17
CA CYS A 275 -2.09 1.97 -5.93
C CYS A 275 -1.63 1.15 -7.15
N GLU A 276 -1.88 1.63 -8.39
CA GLU A 276 -1.35 1.00 -9.61
C GLU A 276 0.18 1.14 -9.73
N ILE A 277 0.77 2.18 -9.12
CA ILE A 277 2.23 2.42 -9.07
C ILE A 277 2.88 1.68 -7.90
N TYR A 278 2.26 1.72 -6.72
CA TYR A 278 2.77 1.19 -5.45
C TYR A 278 1.63 0.71 -4.51
N PRO A 279 1.21 -0.56 -4.58
CA PRO A 279 0.03 -1.10 -3.88
C PRO A 279 0.28 -1.43 -2.39
N SER A 280 0.76 -0.46 -1.61
CA SER A 280 1.11 -0.69 -0.20
C SER A 280 -0.09 -0.80 0.75
N ARG A 281 0.17 -1.34 1.95
CA ARG A 281 -0.81 -1.47 3.04
C ARG A 281 -1.44 -0.12 3.43
N GLU A 282 -0.67 0.99 3.39
CA GLU A 282 -1.15 2.34 3.68
C GLU A 282 -2.15 2.81 2.62
N VAL A 283 -1.85 2.59 1.33
CA VAL A 283 -2.75 2.94 0.22
C VAL A 283 -4.04 2.13 0.28
N LEU A 284 -3.92 0.81 0.48
CA LEU A 284 -5.06 -0.09 0.63
C LEU A 284 -5.91 0.25 1.86
N ASN A 285 -5.29 0.59 2.99
CA ASN A 285 -5.97 1.07 4.18
C ASN A 285 -6.73 2.37 3.91
N ASN A 286 -6.12 3.35 3.25
CA ASN A 286 -6.75 4.65 3.06
C ASN A 286 -7.86 4.60 1.99
N MET A 287 -7.74 3.72 0.98
CA MET A 287 -8.87 3.36 0.12
C MET A 287 -10.00 2.69 0.91
N GLY A 288 -9.66 1.80 1.85
CA GLY A 288 -10.64 1.17 2.75
C GLY A 288 -11.36 2.19 3.63
N LEU A 289 -10.63 3.19 4.15
CA LEU A 289 -11.19 4.31 4.90
C LEU A 289 -12.14 5.12 4.03
N VAL A 290 -11.76 5.52 2.81
CA VAL A 290 -12.69 6.21 1.88
C VAL A 290 -14.01 5.43 1.71
N HIS A 291 -13.93 4.12 1.50
CA HIS A 291 -15.11 3.27 1.36
C HIS A 291 -15.93 3.16 2.68
N TYR A 292 -15.25 3.11 3.84
CA TYR A 292 -15.90 3.13 5.16
C TYR A 292 -16.67 4.44 5.36
N GLU A 293 -16.03 5.59 5.13
CA GLU A 293 -16.65 6.91 5.24
C GLU A 293 -17.90 7.06 4.37
N LYS A 294 -17.84 6.58 3.12
CA LYS A 294 -19.01 6.61 2.22
C LYS A 294 -20.16 5.77 2.76
N ALA A 295 -19.90 4.61 3.35
CA ALA A 295 -20.91 3.82 4.04
C ALA A 295 -21.48 4.59 5.26
N MET A 296 -20.62 5.21 6.08
CA MET A 296 -21.05 5.94 7.28
C MET A 296 -21.89 7.19 6.96
N ASN A 297 -21.62 7.89 5.85
CA ASN A 297 -22.49 8.98 5.36
C ASN A 297 -23.91 8.49 5.05
N ILE A 298 -24.03 7.38 4.30
CA ILE A 298 -25.31 6.77 3.92
C ILE A 298 -26.06 6.32 5.19
N LEU A 299 -25.33 5.73 6.13
CA LEU A 299 -25.87 5.29 7.41
C LEU A 299 -26.33 6.48 8.27
N ALA A 300 -25.58 7.59 8.29
CA ALA A 300 -25.92 8.79 9.06
C ALA A 300 -27.12 9.56 8.50
N ALA A 301 -27.27 9.59 7.17
CA ALA A 301 -28.45 10.14 6.49
C ALA A 301 -29.71 9.32 6.76
N CYS A 302 -29.58 7.99 6.90
CA CYS A 302 -30.69 7.09 7.20
C CYS A 302 -31.04 7.05 8.70
N ASP A 303 -30.02 6.93 9.56
CA ASP A 303 -30.13 6.90 11.02
C ASP A 303 -28.82 7.32 11.71
N ILE A 304 -28.72 8.62 12.03
CA ILE A 304 -27.60 9.22 12.76
C ILE A 304 -27.27 8.51 14.10
N ASN A 305 -28.25 7.93 14.79
CA ASN A 305 -28.00 7.22 16.05
C ASN A 305 -27.34 5.84 15.82
N LEU A 306 -27.49 5.26 14.63
CA LEU A 306 -26.87 3.99 14.25
C LEU A 306 -25.46 4.23 13.70
N ALA A 307 -25.26 5.27 12.89
CA ALA A 307 -23.93 5.66 12.39
C ALA A 307 -22.97 6.07 13.51
N TYR A 308 -23.43 6.87 14.47
CA TYR A 308 -22.60 7.36 15.57
C TYR A 308 -22.93 6.66 16.90
N ARG A 309 -23.37 5.38 16.85
CA ARG A 309 -23.70 4.60 18.06
C ARG A 309 -22.51 4.53 19.01
N PHE A 310 -21.33 4.21 18.49
CA PHE A 310 -20.07 4.15 19.24
C PHE A 310 -18.98 4.95 18.53
N TYR A 311 -18.05 5.53 19.31
CA TYR A 311 -16.83 6.12 18.77
C TYR A 311 -15.80 5.02 18.51
N LEU A 312 -16.03 4.29 17.43
CA LEU A 312 -15.08 3.33 16.87
C LEU A 312 -13.96 4.12 16.21
N LEU A 313 -12.70 3.75 16.44
CA LEU A 313 -11.55 4.55 16.00
C LEU A 313 -11.16 4.37 14.52
N ASN A 314 -12.12 4.70 13.67
CA ASN A 314 -11.95 5.10 12.28
C ASN A 314 -12.23 6.61 12.19
N ILE A 315 -11.63 7.32 11.25
CA ILE A 315 -11.50 8.78 11.34
C ILE A 315 -12.39 9.51 10.30
N LEU A 316 -13.37 10.31 10.78
CA LEU A 316 -14.79 10.39 10.32
C LEU A 316 -15.43 11.78 10.67
N ASP A 317 -16.38 12.48 10.02
CA ASP A 317 -17.25 12.32 8.81
C ASP A 317 -17.56 13.68 8.09
N LYS A 318 -18.28 13.67 6.94
CA LYS A 318 -18.34 14.64 5.82
C LYS A 318 -19.47 15.70 5.80
N CYS A 319 -20.42 15.74 6.75
CA CYS A 319 -21.79 16.27 6.54
C CYS A 319 -21.96 17.62 5.78
N THR A 320 -22.75 17.59 4.69
CA THR A 320 -23.35 18.77 4.01
C THR A 320 -24.84 18.94 4.38
N ASN A 321 -25.38 20.16 4.24
CA ASN A 321 -26.76 20.52 4.62
C ASN A 321 -27.83 20.24 3.54
N ALA A 322 -27.50 19.52 2.46
CA ALA A 322 -28.32 19.47 1.25
C ALA A 322 -29.53 18.51 1.27
N GLU A 323 -29.59 17.52 2.17
CA GLU A 323 -30.61 16.47 2.15
C GLU A 323 -31.47 16.44 3.44
N MET A 324 -32.64 17.08 3.40
CA MET A 324 -33.60 17.14 4.51
C MET A 324 -34.99 16.54 4.19
N PHE A 325 -35.10 15.64 3.19
CA PHE A 325 -36.40 15.14 2.70
C PHE A 325 -36.49 13.63 2.39
N VAL A 326 -36.27 12.76 3.40
CA VAL A 326 -36.70 11.34 3.36
C VAL A 326 -37.36 10.95 4.68
N LYS A 327 -38.37 10.07 4.65
CA LYS A 327 -39.07 9.53 5.84
C LYS A 327 -38.58 8.13 6.23
N GLN A 328 -38.88 7.76 7.48
CA GLN A 328 -38.28 6.69 8.28
C GLN A 328 -38.14 5.28 7.65
N ARG A 329 -37.00 4.65 7.98
CA ARG A 329 -36.79 3.25 8.45
C ARG A 329 -37.76 2.16 7.93
N SER A 330 -37.26 1.06 7.38
CA SER A 330 -36.70 -0.02 8.23
C SER A 330 -35.33 -0.57 7.85
N HIS A 331 -34.79 -0.24 6.68
CA HIS A 331 -33.74 -1.05 6.02
C HIS A 331 -32.39 -0.31 5.81
N CYS A 332 -31.90 0.46 6.80
CA CYS A 332 -30.67 1.26 6.66
C CYS A 332 -29.41 0.41 6.37
N LEU A 333 -29.20 -0.67 7.13
CA LEU A 333 -28.09 -1.63 6.91
C LEU A 333 -28.30 -2.51 5.67
N GLU A 334 -29.52 -2.53 5.13
CA GLU A 334 -29.90 -3.26 3.93
C GLU A 334 -29.81 -2.41 2.65
N ASN A 335 -29.45 -1.13 2.75
CA ASN A 335 -29.21 -0.27 1.59
C ASN A 335 -28.03 -0.83 0.76
N ASP A 336 -28.23 -1.09 -0.53
CA ASP A 336 -27.23 -1.76 -1.36
C ASP A 336 -25.97 -0.92 -1.63
N ILE A 337 -26.08 0.42 -1.57
CA ILE A 337 -24.92 1.32 -1.64
C ILE A 337 -24.13 1.24 -0.32
N PHE A 338 -24.81 1.24 0.83
CA PHE A 338 -24.17 1.01 2.13
C PHE A 338 -23.43 -0.34 2.15
N LYS A 339 -24.08 -1.43 1.74
CA LYS A 339 -23.46 -2.76 1.60
C LYS A 339 -22.23 -2.73 0.70
N TYR A 340 -22.35 -2.17 -0.50
CA TYR A 340 -21.24 -2.09 -1.46
C TYR A 340 -20.04 -1.34 -0.90
N GLU A 341 -20.26 -0.20 -0.25
CA GLU A 341 -19.21 0.64 0.34
C GLU A 341 -18.59 -0.05 1.56
N ILE A 342 -19.37 -0.58 2.51
CA ILE A 342 -18.83 -1.24 3.72
C ILE A 342 -18.11 -2.56 3.41
N GLU A 343 -18.60 -3.35 2.46
CA GLU A 343 -17.88 -4.53 1.99
C GLU A 343 -16.58 -4.16 1.26
N SER A 344 -16.58 -3.06 0.50
CA SER A 344 -15.36 -2.57 -0.15
C SER A 344 -14.32 -2.16 0.87
N ALA A 345 -14.74 -1.50 1.95
CA ALA A 345 -13.90 -1.18 3.10
C ALA A 345 -13.32 -2.47 3.74
N ILE A 346 -14.18 -3.44 4.09
CA ILE A 346 -13.78 -4.73 4.68
C ILE A 346 -12.78 -5.48 3.78
N ARG A 347 -13.01 -5.55 2.47
CA ARG A 347 -12.09 -6.17 1.50
C ARG A 347 -10.72 -5.47 1.46
N LEU A 348 -10.71 -4.14 1.47
CA LEU A 348 -9.48 -3.35 1.39
C LEU A 348 -8.67 -3.35 2.69
N PHE A 349 -9.32 -3.21 3.85
CA PHE A 349 -8.64 -3.36 5.14
C PHE A 349 -8.10 -4.78 5.34
N LYS A 350 -8.82 -5.82 4.92
CA LYS A 350 -8.28 -7.19 4.95
C LYS A 350 -7.01 -7.29 4.10
N ARG A 351 -7.01 -6.78 2.86
CA ARG A 351 -5.81 -6.75 2.02
C ARG A 351 -4.65 -5.97 2.66
N ALA A 352 -4.92 -4.88 3.38
CA ALA A 352 -3.87 -4.16 4.12
C ALA A 352 -3.28 -4.99 5.28
N CYS A 353 -4.12 -5.69 6.06
CA CYS A 353 -3.68 -6.65 7.09
C CYS A 353 -2.94 -7.87 6.51
N ASP A 354 -3.34 -8.32 5.31
CA ASP A 354 -2.67 -9.42 4.61
C ASP A 354 -1.26 -8.99 4.13
N ARG A 355 -1.08 -7.72 3.73
CA ARG A 355 0.20 -7.13 3.28
C ARG A 355 1.20 -6.90 4.41
N ASP A 356 0.74 -6.53 5.61
CA ASP A 356 1.53 -6.62 6.83
C ASP A 356 0.66 -7.01 8.03
N TYR A 357 0.98 -8.16 8.61
CA TYR A 357 0.28 -8.73 9.76
C TYR A 357 0.37 -7.85 11.01
N ASP A 358 1.46 -7.08 11.19
CA ASP A 358 1.67 -6.21 12.36
C ASP A 358 1.13 -4.78 12.15
N TYR A 359 0.54 -4.47 10.98
CA TYR A 359 -0.01 -3.15 10.67
C TYR A 359 -1.34 -2.92 11.40
N TRP A 360 -1.22 -2.44 12.65
CA TRP A 360 -2.35 -2.22 13.54
C TRP A 360 -3.45 -1.27 13.03
N PRO A 361 -3.19 -0.21 12.22
CA PRO A 361 -4.25 0.68 11.75
C PRO A 361 -5.32 -0.04 10.92
N SER A 362 -4.92 -0.94 10.00
CA SER A 362 -5.90 -1.69 9.21
C SER A 362 -6.64 -2.75 10.03
N ARG A 363 -6.07 -3.22 11.15
CA ARG A 363 -6.78 -4.11 12.10
C ARG A 363 -7.87 -3.36 12.86
N VAL A 364 -7.57 -2.16 13.34
CA VAL A 364 -8.56 -1.24 13.95
C VAL A 364 -9.62 -0.90 12.92
N ASN A 365 -9.24 -0.45 11.74
CA ASN A 365 -10.18 -0.05 10.70
C ASN A 365 -11.09 -1.20 10.23
N LEU A 366 -10.54 -2.42 10.09
CA LEU A 366 -11.30 -3.63 9.80
C LEU A 366 -12.25 -4.00 10.95
N SER A 367 -11.83 -3.86 12.20
CA SER A 367 -12.68 -4.15 13.36
C SER A 367 -13.93 -3.26 13.38
N SER A 368 -13.77 -1.95 13.15
CA SER A 368 -14.88 -0.99 13.10
C SER A 368 -15.78 -1.18 11.88
N ALA A 369 -15.20 -1.54 10.73
CA ALA A 369 -15.99 -1.85 9.53
C ALA A 369 -16.82 -3.12 9.70
N LEU A 370 -16.29 -4.14 10.39
CA LEU A 370 -17.03 -5.34 10.76
C LEU A 370 -18.17 -5.02 11.74
N ILE A 371 -17.95 -4.16 12.73
CA ILE A 371 -18.99 -3.71 13.68
C ILE A 371 -20.10 -2.92 12.96
N ALA A 372 -19.73 -1.99 12.08
CA ALA A 372 -20.67 -1.12 11.36
C ALA A 372 -21.70 -1.90 10.50
N THR A 373 -21.42 -3.15 10.12
CA THR A 373 -22.40 -4.01 9.44
C THR A 373 -23.63 -4.36 10.28
N GLY A 374 -23.55 -4.23 11.62
CA GLY A 374 -24.58 -4.69 12.56
C GLY A 374 -24.72 -6.22 12.68
N TYR A 375 -23.89 -7.00 11.97
CA TYR A 375 -24.02 -8.46 11.89
C TYR A 375 -23.21 -9.16 12.99
N GLN A 376 -23.91 -9.64 14.03
CA GLN A 376 -23.35 -10.28 15.23
C GLN A 376 -22.13 -11.22 14.99
N PRO A 377 -22.15 -12.20 14.05
CA PRO A 377 -21.00 -13.08 13.81
C PRO A 377 -19.71 -12.38 13.35
N TYR A 378 -19.78 -11.12 12.92
CA TYR A 378 -18.60 -10.31 12.60
C TYR A 378 -17.95 -9.66 13.84
N TYR A 379 -18.62 -9.60 14.99
CA TYR A 379 -18.05 -9.03 16.22
C TYR A 379 -16.99 -9.95 16.82
N THR A 380 -17.25 -11.26 16.94
CA THR A 380 -16.23 -12.25 17.35
C THR A 380 -15.03 -12.27 16.39
N ARG A 381 -15.28 -12.06 15.09
CA ARG A 381 -14.22 -11.90 14.09
C ARG A 381 -13.40 -10.62 14.34
N ALA A 382 -14.05 -9.49 14.61
CA ALA A 382 -13.40 -8.23 14.96
C ALA A 382 -12.53 -8.38 16.22
N GLU A 383 -13.01 -9.08 17.26
CA GLU A 383 -12.21 -9.34 18.47
C GLU A 383 -10.94 -10.13 18.13
N SER A 384 -11.06 -11.22 17.37
CA SER A 384 -9.90 -12.04 16.97
C SER A 384 -8.86 -11.26 16.15
N ILE A 385 -9.29 -10.26 15.36
CA ILE A 385 -8.42 -9.41 14.56
C ILE A 385 -7.63 -8.42 15.43
N LEU A 386 -8.23 -7.94 16.53
CA LEU A 386 -7.59 -7.03 17.48
C LEU A 386 -6.71 -7.76 18.50
N ILE A 387 -7.12 -8.92 19.02
CA ILE A 387 -6.29 -9.75 19.91
C ILE A 387 -4.98 -10.20 19.22
N GLN A 388 -4.99 -10.33 17.89
CA GLN A 388 -3.81 -10.61 17.09
C GLN A 388 -2.86 -9.43 16.89
N ALA A 389 -3.26 -8.19 17.23
CA ALA A 389 -2.40 -7.03 17.12
C ALA A 389 -1.36 -7.04 18.26
N LYS A 390 -0.07 -7.04 17.92
CA LYS A 390 1.03 -6.99 18.92
C LYS A 390 1.09 -5.66 19.69
N ASN A 391 0.47 -4.62 19.15
CA ASN A 391 0.40 -3.30 19.78
C ASN A 391 -0.83 -3.25 20.69
N ASN A 392 -0.63 -3.08 22.00
CA ASN A 392 -1.72 -2.92 22.96
C ASN A 392 -1.82 -1.44 23.36
N ASN A 393 -2.57 -0.66 22.59
CA ASN A 393 -2.79 0.77 22.83
C ASN A 393 -4.27 1.07 23.15
N GLU A 394 -4.54 2.27 23.66
CA GLU A 394 -5.87 2.77 24.01
C GLU A 394 -6.89 2.62 22.87
N THR A 395 -6.45 2.81 21.63
CA THR A 395 -7.28 2.66 20.42
C THR A 395 -7.82 1.24 20.26
N ILE A 396 -6.95 0.24 20.45
CA ILE A 396 -7.31 -1.18 20.33
C ILE A 396 -8.13 -1.61 21.55
N GLN A 397 -7.82 -1.11 22.74
CA GLN A 397 -8.57 -1.39 23.96
C GLN A 397 -10.00 -0.81 23.92
N ASN A 398 -10.16 0.44 23.44
CA ASN A 398 -11.45 1.08 23.20
C ASN A 398 -12.34 0.23 22.27
N ASN A 399 -11.81 -0.15 21.11
CA ASN A 399 -12.55 -1.00 20.18
C ASN A 399 -12.85 -2.39 20.76
N LEU A 400 -11.91 -3.02 21.49
CA LEU A 400 -12.14 -4.31 22.16
C LEU A 400 -13.23 -4.26 23.23
N ALA A 401 -13.32 -3.18 24.02
CA ALA A 401 -14.39 -3.00 25.00
C ALA A 401 -15.77 -2.96 24.31
N ILE A 402 -15.91 -2.18 23.23
CA ILE A 402 -17.16 -2.06 22.47
C ILE A 402 -17.53 -3.40 21.82
N ILE A 403 -16.56 -4.12 21.25
CA ILE A 403 -16.77 -5.45 20.65
C ILE A 403 -17.28 -6.45 21.68
N ARG A 404 -16.68 -6.46 22.88
CA ARG A 404 -17.10 -7.38 23.96
C ARG A 404 -18.50 -7.08 24.45
N TYR A 405 -18.80 -5.81 24.74
CA TYR A 405 -20.16 -5.38 25.08
C TYR A 405 -21.18 -5.75 23.98
N LEU A 406 -20.79 -5.67 22.70
CA LEU A 406 -21.64 -6.07 21.59
C LEU A 406 -21.80 -7.59 21.40
N ILE A 407 -20.84 -8.42 21.79
CA ILE A 407 -20.94 -9.89 21.74
C ILE A 407 -21.91 -10.40 22.82
N ASP A 408 -21.72 -9.95 24.07
CA ASP A 408 -22.56 -10.33 25.21
C ASP A 408 -22.57 -9.18 26.23
N ALA A 409 -23.62 -8.36 26.18
CA ALA A 409 -23.77 -7.21 27.07
C ALA A 409 -23.84 -7.61 28.55
N GLU A 410 -24.56 -8.69 28.88
CA GLU A 410 -24.74 -9.16 30.26
C GLU A 410 -23.42 -9.68 30.86
N GLN A 411 -22.62 -10.42 30.07
CA GLN A 411 -21.34 -10.97 30.53
C GLN A 411 -20.18 -9.95 30.49
N HIS A 412 -20.28 -8.90 29.66
CA HIS A 412 -19.15 -8.01 29.37
C HIS A 412 -19.35 -6.53 29.71
N TYR A 413 -20.52 -6.08 30.16
CA TYR A 413 -20.75 -4.68 30.61
C TYR A 413 -19.66 -4.16 31.55
N GLU A 414 -19.55 -4.71 32.76
CA GLU A 414 -18.57 -4.25 33.79
C GLU A 414 -17.13 -4.26 33.30
N LYS A 415 -16.74 -5.31 32.55
CA LYS A 415 -15.38 -5.44 31.99
C LYS A 415 -15.09 -4.40 30.91
N SER A 416 -16.10 -4.01 30.14
CA SER A 416 -15.98 -3.01 29.09
C SER A 416 -15.91 -1.61 29.69
N ILE A 417 -16.76 -1.33 30.68
CA ILE A 417 -16.74 -0.11 31.50
C ILE A 417 -15.36 0.08 32.15
N GLN A 418 -14.83 -0.94 32.84
CA GLN A 418 -13.52 -0.88 33.50
C GLN A 418 -12.37 -0.63 32.51
N VAL A 419 -12.38 -1.25 31.32
CA VAL A 419 -11.35 -1.00 30.29
C VAL A 419 -11.39 0.45 29.80
N LEU A 420 -12.58 1.00 29.57
CA LEU A 420 -12.72 2.41 29.17
C LEU A 420 -12.33 3.38 30.29
N GLN A 421 -12.59 3.04 31.55
CA GLN A 421 -12.13 3.82 32.71
C GLN A 421 -10.61 3.81 32.83
N ASN A 422 -9.95 2.64 32.73
CA ASN A 422 -8.48 2.54 32.78
C ASN A 422 -7.80 3.42 31.71
N ILE A 423 -8.37 3.47 30.49
CA ILE A 423 -7.87 4.35 29.42
C ILE A 423 -7.95 5.82 29.82
N LEU A 424 -9.01 6.23 30.53
CA LEU A 424 -9.22 7.61 30.97
C LEU A 424 -8.43 7.98 32.23
N ASP A 425 -8.12 7.00 33.09
CA ASP A 425 -7.18 7.19 34.20
C ASP A 425 -5.74 7.44 33.70
N GLU A 426 -5.35 6.82 32.57
CA GLU A 426 -4.06 7.07 31.90
C GLU A 426 -4.08 8.29 30.97
N LYS A 427 -5.19 8.54 30.26
CA LYS A 427 -5.37 9.59 29.25
C LYS A 427 -6.76 10.24 29.38
N PRO A 428 -6.96 11.20 30.32
CA PRO A 428 -8.27 11.82 30.56
C PRO A 428 -8.86 12.54 29.33
N ASP A 429 -8.00 12.99 28.42
CA ASP A 429 -8.32 13.66 27.16
C ASP A 429 -8.72 12.69 26.02
N PHE A 430 -8.66 11.37 26.23
CA PHE A 430 -9.00 10.37 25.22
C PHE A 430 -10.52 10.23 25.00
N PHE A 431 -11.09 11.23 24.32
CA PHE A 431 -12.50 11.37 23.99
C PHE A 431 -13.20 10.07 23.51
N PRO A 432 -12.61 9.23 22.65
CA PRO A 432 -13.26 7.97 22.24
C PRO A 432 -13.72 7.12 23.42
N ALA A 433 -12.89 6.98 24.47
CA ALA A 433 -13.26 6.22 25.64
C ALA A 433 -14.35 6.92 26.47
N GLN A 434 -14.35 8.25 26.57
CA GLN A 434 -15.43 9.00 27.23
C GLN A 434 -16.79 8.79 26.54
N TYR A 435 -16.83 8.94 25.20
CA TYR A 435 -18.06 8.73 24.43
C TYR A 435 -18.61 7.31 24.58
N ASN A 436 -17.73 6.32 24.50
CA ASN A 436 -18.13 4.92 24.60
C ASN A 436 -18.51 4.52 26.03
N LEU A 437 -17.89 5.10 27.06
CA LEU A 437 -18.27 4.93 28.46
C LEU A 437 -19.68 5.48 28.70
N ALA A 438 -19.96 6.70 28.24
CA ALA A 438 -21.28 7.31 28.32
C ALA A 438 -22.33 6.50 27.55
N ARG A 439 -21.99 6.03 26.34
CA ARG A 439 -22.89 5.18 25.54
C ARG A 439 -23.21 3.85 26.21
N ILE A 440 -22.22 3.11 26.68
CA ILE A 440 -22.43 1.76 27.24
C ILE A 440 -23.25 1.83 28.53
N ARG A 441 -22.95 2.77 29.44
CA ARG A 441 -23.80 3.04 30.62
C ARG A 441 -25.23 3.36 30.20
N SER A 442 -25.38 4.27 29.24
CA SER A 442 -26.68 4.78 28.79
C SER A 442 -27.52 3.78 27.99
N GLU A 443 -26.91 2.77 27.36
CA GLU A 443 -27.63 1.64 26.74
C GLU A 443 -28.01 0.56 27.76
N GLN A 444 -27.24 0.38 28.83
CA GLN A 444 -27.48 -0.63 29.86
C GLN A 444 -28.47 -0.17 30.94
N ASN A 445 -28.29 1.04 31.46
CA ASN A 445 -29.02 1.57 32.62
C ASN A 445 -30.19 2.50 32.21
N GLY A 446 -30.18 2.99 30.96
CA GLY A 446 -31.07 4.04 30.46
C GLY A 446 -30.45 5.45 30.52
N HIS A 447 -31.10 6.42 29.89
CA HIS A 447 -30.59 7.80 29.79
C HIS A 447 -30.64 8.57 31.12
N ASP A 448 -31.65 8.30 31.94
CA ASP A 448 -31.91 9.01 33.21
C ASP A 448 -31.09 8.46 34.41
N ASP A 449 -30.23 7.47 34.19
CA ASP A 449 -29.33 6.92 35.20
C ASP A 449 -28.24 7.95 35.59
N PRO A 450 -28.01 8.23 36.89
CA PRO A 450 -26.99 9.18 37.33
C PRO A 450 -25.58 8.93 36.77
N GLN A 451 -25.16 7.67 36.60
CA GLN A 451 -23.84 7.37 36.03
C GLN A 451 -23.77 7.66 34.52
N SER A 452 -24.89 7.55 33.82
CA SER A 452 -25.05 7.86 32.41
C SER A 452 -25.10 9.38 32.19
N ILE A 453 -25.82 10.12 33.03
CA ILE A 453 -25.87 11.59 33.01
C ILE A 453 -24.48 12.18 33.28
N GLU A 454 -23.77 11.70 34.32
CA GLU A 454 -22.41 12.13 34.63
C GLU A 454 -21.44 11.89 33.46
N ALA A 455 -21.51 10.73 32.82
CA ALA A 455 -20.66 10.41 31.69
C ALA A 455 -20.98 11.25 30.43
N TRP A 456 -22.26 11.52 30.14
CA TRP A 456 -22.64 12.42 29.05
C TRP A 456 -22.26 13.88 29.30
N LYS A 457 -22.28 14.33 30.55
CA LYS A 457 -21.79 15.66 30.91
C LYS A 457 -20.30 15.82 30.58
N ASN A 458 -19.46 14.85 30.96
CA ASN A 458 -18.02 14.89 30.65
C ASN A 458 -17.78 14.94 29.12
N VAL A 459 -18.62 14.26 28.33
CA VAL A 459 -18.60 14.30 26.87
C VAL A 459 -19.00 15.67 26.29
N ASP A 460 -19.98 16.37 26.86
CA ASP A 460 -20.32 17.74 26.46
C ASP A 460 -19.18 18.72 26.83
N ASP A 461 -18.57 18.56 28.02
CA ASP A 461 -17.41 19.36 28.48
C ASP A 461 -16.18 19.22 27.54
N MET A 462 -16.04 18.07 26.85
CA MET A 462 -15.00 17.82 25.84
C MET A 462 -15.18 18.58 24.50
N LYS A 463 -16.20 19.44 24.35
CA LYS A 463 -16.35 20.35 23.19
C LYS A 463 -16.34 19.61 21.84
N ILE A 464 -17.02 18.47 21.77
CA ILE A 464 -16.97 17.57 20.61
C ILE A 464 -17.76 18.09 19.41
N GLY A 465 -17.39 17.65 18.21
CA GLY A 465 -17.97 18.11 16.94
C GLY A 465 -18.87 17.10 16.21
N GLY A 466 -19.38 17.55 15.06
CA GLY A 466 -19.90 16.66 14.01
C GLY A 466 -21.15 15.85 14.36
N GLY A 467 -21.17 14.59 13.93
CA GLY A 467 -22.28 13.66 14.17
C GLY A 467 -22.35 13.17 15.61
N TYR A 468 -21.20 12.90 16.23
CA TYR A 468 -21.10 12.47 17.62
C TYR A 468 -21.66 13.50 18.61
N ALA A 469 -21.36 14.79 18.42
CA ALA A 469 -21.96 15.87 19.23
C ALA A 469 -23.49 15.91 19.12
N LYS A 470 -24.02 15.80 17.88
CA LYS A 470 -25.46 15.76 17.61
C LYS A 470 -26.15 14.54 18.22
N VAL A 471 -25.43 13.47 18.54
CA VAL A 471 -25.96 12.30 19.24
C VAL A 471 -25.79 12.45 20.75
N ALA A 472 -24.62 12.84 21.27
CA ALA A 472 -24.37 13.06 22.69
C ALA A 472 -25.42 13.97 23.34
N SER A 473 -25.61 15.19 22.83
CA SER A 473 -26.53 16.15 23.45
C SER A 473 -28.00 15.71 23.36
N ARG A 474 -28.38 14.92 22.34
CA ARG A 474 -29.72 14.29 22.28
C ARG A 474 -29.95 13.25 23.38
N LEU A 475 -28.90 12.55 23.81
CA LEU A 475 -28.96 11.49 24.83
C LEU A 475 -28.84 12.07 26.24
N HIS A 476 -28.12 13.19 26.39
CA HIS A 476 -28.09 14.01 27.60
C HIS A 476 -29.37 14.84 27.80
N GLY A 477 -30.21 14.98 26.76
CA GLY A 477 -31.44 15.79 26.78
C GLY A 477 -31.21 17.30 26.58
N ASN A 478 -29.95 17.75 26.56
CA ASN A 478 -29.60 19.13 26.26
C ASN A 478 -29.88 19.47 24.79
N ALA A 479 -30.75 20.46 24.55
CA ALA A 479 -30.81 21.09 23.25
C ALA A 479 -29.47 21.79 22.98
N LEU A 480 -28.79 21.41 21.88
CA LEU A 480 -27.59 22.11 21.42
C LEU A 480 -27.94 23.58 21.18
N ASP A 481 -27.45 24.43 22.08
CA ASP A 481 -27.63 25.86 22.00
C ASP A 481 -26.90 26.36 20.76
N LYS A 482 -27.68 26.73 19.73
CA LYS A 482 -27.15 27.17 18.43
C LYS A 482 -26.55 28.56 18.57
N LYS A 483 -25.37 28.64 19.17
CA LYS A 483 -24.41 29.70 18.84
C LYS A 483 -24.21 29.62 17.33
N ASN A 484 -24.81 30.58 16.61
CA ASN A 484 -24.62 30.68 15.17
C ASN A 484 -23.13 30.82 14.92
N GLN A 485 -22.52 29.84 14.24
CA GLN A 485 -21.24 30.06 13.59
C GLN A 485 -21.50 31.16 12.56
N THR A 486 -21.08 32.37 12.91
CA THR A 486 -21.02 33.49 11.98
C THR A 486 -19.93 33.21 10.96
N ASP A 487 -20.16 33.58 9.70
CA ASP A 487 -19.10 33.72 8.71
C ASP A 487 -18.21 34.91 9.12
N VAL A 488 -17.31 34.67 10.08
CA VAL A 488 -16.30 35.64 10.50
C VAL A 488 -15.10 35.48 9.59
N ASP A 489 -14.78 36.51 8.83
CA ASP A 489 -13.63 36.49 7.92
C ASP A 489 -12.36 35.97 8.62
N LEU A 490 -11.72 34.98 8.00
CA LEU A 490 -10.31 34.68 8.21
C LEU A 490 -9.53 35.86 7.62
N VAL A 491 -9.39 36.92 8.43
CA VAL A 491 -8.90 38.24 8.05
C VAL A 491 -7.71 38.16 7.10
N ALA A 492 -7.83 38.87 5.98
CA ALA A 492 -7.03 38.70 4.78
C ALA A 492 -5.50 38.72 5.01
N TYR A 493 -4.91 37.53 5.05
CA TYR A 493 -3.65 37.30 4.38
C TYR A 493 -3.93 37.25 2.87
N ASN A 494 -3.07 37.85 2.04
CA ASN A 494 -3.21 37.94 0.58
C ASN A 494 -2.89 36.61 -0.14
N LEU A 495 -3.51 35.52 0.33
CA LEU A 495 -3.36 34.17 -0.15
C LEU A 495 -4.22 33.91 -1.39
N ILE A 496 -3.95 32.78 -2.04
CA ILE A 496 -4.78 32.25 -3.13
C ILE A 496 -6.07 31.71 -2.51
N GLU A 497 -7.22 32.17 -3.01
CA GLU A 497 -8.53 31.66 -2.59
C GLU A 497 -8.92 30.38 -3.35
N PRO A 498 -9.58 29.39 -2.70
CA PRO A 498 -10.20 28.25 -3.37
C PRO A 498 -11.19 28.60 -4.50
N GLY A 499 -11.65 27.57 -5.22
CA GLY A 499 -12.54 27.71 -6.37
C GLY A 499 -11.82 28.08 -7.67
N PHE A 500 -12.56 28.54 -8.68
CA PHE A 500 -12.11 28.63 -10.07
C PHE A 500 -10.81 29.43 -10.27
N VAL A 501 -9.95 28.95 -11.17
CA VAL A 501 -8.68 29.55 -11.60
C VAL A 501 -8.94 30.47 -12.79
N THR A 502 -8.68 31.76 -12.58
CA THR A 502 -8.58 32.77 -13.64
C THR A 502 -7.12 33.01 -14.00
N ASP A 503 -6.87 33.65 -15.14
CA ASP A 503 -5.53 34.13 -15.53
C ASP A 503 -4.92 35.07 -14.48
N GLU A 504 -5.73 35.70 -13.62
CA GLU A 504 -5.28 36.48 -12.47
C GLU A 504 -4.82 35.59 -11.30
N LYS A 505 -5.56 34.53 -10.96
CA LYS A 505 -5.11 33.55 -9.95
C LYS A 505 -3.88 32.75 -10.39
N ASP A 506 -3.75 32.38 -11.67
CA ASP A 506 -2.55 31.68 -12.15
C ASP A 506 -1.31 32.59 -12.02
N ARG A 507 -1.42 33.86 -12.45
CA ARG A 507 -0.38 34.88 -12.21
C ARG A 507 -0.15 35.19 -10.73
N GLN A 508 -1.16 35.09 -9.85
CA GLN A 508 -0.97 35.21 -8.40
C GLN A 508 -0.10 34.06 -7.86
N MET A 509 -0.34 32.82 -8.32
CA MET A 509 0.48 31.65 -7.95
C MET A 509 1.92 31.77 -8.48
N GLU A 510 2.10 32.25 -9.72
CA GLU A 510 3.44 32.55 -10.28
C GLU A 510 4.17 33.66 -9.50
N ASN A 511 3.48 34.77 -9.18
CA ASN A 511 4.05 35.88 -8.41
C ASN A 511 4.42 35.52 -6.97
N LEU A 512 3.77 34.49 -6.40
CA LEU A 512 4.12 33.90 -5.09
C LEU A 512 5.28 32.89 -5.17
N GLY A 513 5.87 32.70 -6.36
CA GLY A 513 7.00 31.80 -6.58
C GLY A 513 6.65 30.32 -6.37
N LEU A 514 5.41 29.92 -6.67
CA LEU A 514 5.01 28.53 -6.56
C LEU A 514 5.49 27.72 -7.78
N GLU A 515 6.24 26.65 -7.54
CA GLU A 515 6.59 25.67 -8.57
C GLU A 515 5.31 24.95 -9.01
N LYS A 516 5.02 24.99 -10.32
CA LYS A 516 3.85 24.36 -10.94
C LYS A 516 4.22 22.94 -11.39
N LYS A 517 3.70 21.94 -10.69
CA LYS A 517 3.91 20.52 -10.97
C LYS A 517 2.64 19.86 -11.50
N ASP A 518 2.71 19.29 -12.70
CA ASP A 518 1.67 18.40 -13.22
C ASP A 518 1.59 17.10 -12.39
N LEU A 519 0.36 16.68 -12.09
CA LEU A 519 0.08 15.35 -11.55
C LEU A 519 -0.51 14.50 -12.69
N PRO A 520 0.09 13.35 -13.06
CA PRO A 520 -0.27 12.55 -14.25
C PRO A 520 -1.58 11.75 -14.12
N PHE A 521 -2.60 12.36 -13.51
CA PHE A 521 -3.93 11.81 -13.23
C PHE A 521 -5.00 12.75 -13.83
N GLY A 522 -6.20 12.23 -14.13
CA GLY A 522 -7.42 13.06 -14.25
C GLY A 522 -7.58 13.96 -15.49
N GLY A 523 -6.59 14.08 -16.37
CA GLY A 523 -6.64 14.92 -17.57
C GLY A 523 -5.97 16.29 -17.39
N GLU A 524 -6.16 17.21 -18.34
CA GLU A 524 -5.63 18.57 -18.23
C GLU A 524 -6.16 19.27 -16.97
N TRP A 525 -5.35 20.12 -16.34
CA TRP A 525 -5.67 20.84 -15.07
C TRP A 525 -5.72 19.97 -13.80
N ASN A 526 -4.78 19.03 -13.69
CA ASN A 526 -4.45 18.34 -12.43
C ASN A 526 -3.07 18.83 -11.94
N LEU A 527 -3.05 19.96 -11.23
CA LEU A 527 -1.83 20.73 -10.94
C LEU A 527 -1.61 20.89 -9.44
N LEU A 528 -0.36 20.76 -9.01
CA LEU A 528 0.08 21.11 -7.66
C LEU A 528 1.04 22.29 -7.75
N TYR A 529 0.67 23.41 -7.13
CA TYR A 529 1.51 24.60 -7.00
C TYR A 529 2.10 24.59 -5.59
N LEU A 530 3.42 24.64 -5.45
CA LEU A 530 4.07 24.55 -4.14
C LEU A 530 5.34 25.40 -4.00
N ASN A 531 5.58 25.89 -2.79
CA ASN A 531 6.89 26.33 -2.32
C ASN A 531 7.12 25.82 -0.88
N ASN A 532 8.04 26.42 -0.12
CA ASN A 532 8.33 26.00 1.26
C ASN A 532 7.18 26.27 2.26
N ASP A 533 6.26 27.17 1.92
CA ASP A 533 5.33 27.80 2.87
C ASP A 533 3.86 27.74 2.44
N ILE A 534 3.60 27.54 1.13
CA ILE A 534 2.27 27.46 0.51
C ILE A 534 2.19 26.22 -0.39
N ARG A 535 1.03 25.55 -0.41
CA ARG A 535 0.71 24.43 -1.31
C ARG A 535 -0.75 24.51 -1.78
N ALA A 536 -0.98 24.82 -3.05
CA ALA A 536 -2.31 24.86 -3.66
C ALA A 536 -2.51 23.69 -4.65
N PHE A 537 -3.63 22.98 -4.53
CA PHE A 537 -3.99 21.89 -5.44
C PHE A 537 -5.17 22.29 -6.34
N VAL A 538 -4.99 22.18 -7.66
CA VAL A 538 -5.98 22.48 -8.68
C VAL A 538 -6.45 21.19 -9.36
N TYR A 539 -7.76 21.02 -9.44
CA TYR A 539 -8.44 19.96 -10.18
C TYR A 539 -9.51 20.59 -11.07
N ASP A 540 -9.54 20.25 -12.36
CA ASP A 540 -10.52 20.75 -13.34
C ASP A 540 -10.75 22.28 -13.23
N ARG A 541 -9.64 23.02 -13.33
CA ARG A 541 -9.56 24.50 -13.18
C ARG A 541 -10.11 25.06 -11.87
N ASN A 542 -10.30 24.27 -10.83
CA ASN A 542 -10.71 24.73 -9.51
C ASN A 542 -9.63 24.43 -8.47
N ILE A 543 -9.22 25.44 -7.70
CA ILE A 543 -8.36 25.27 -6.53
C ILE A 543 -9.21 24.56 -5.46
N ILE A 544 -8.90 23.30 -5.19
CA ILE A 544 -9.65 22.44 -4.27
C ILE A 544 -9.20 22.64 -2.82
N PHE A 545 -7.93 22.97 -2.61
CA PHE A 545 -7.43 23.45 -1.33
C PHE A 545 -6.16 24.29 -1.48
N VAL A 546 -5.90 25.13 -0.46
CA VAL A 546 -4.63 25.85 -0.26
C VAL A 546 -4.16 25.64 1.18
N GLU A 547 -3.02 24.97 1.35
CA GLU A 547 -2.30 24.86 2.63
C GLU A 547 -1.31 26.02 2.78
N HIS A 548 -1.14 26.56 3.99
CA HIS A 548 -0.06 27.49 4.34
C HIS A 548 0.32 27.38 5.83
N ARG A 549 1.50 27.90 6.22
CA ARG A 549 1.85 28.06 7.65
C ARG A 549 0.89 29.03 8.35
N TYR A 550 0.63 28.82 9.64
CA TYR A 550 -0.29 29.67 10.40
C TYR A 550 0.08 29.77 11.88
N GLU A 551 0.47 30.97 12.31
CA GLU A 551 0.99 31.25 13.66
C GLU A 551 -0.11 31.84 14.56
N GLN A 552 -1.05 31.00 14.99
CA GLN A 552 -2.00 31.30 16.07
C GLN A 552 -2.13 30.07 16.99
N ASP A 553 -2.73 30.25 18.16
CA ASP A 553 -3.08 29.15 19.04
C ASP A 553 -4.48 28.58 18.71
N VAL A 554 -4.73 27.37 19.19
CA VAL A 554 -5.95 26.60 18.91
C VAL A 554 -7.15 27.10 19.74
N GLU A 555 -6.90 27.73 20.89
CA GLU A 555 -7.97 28.21 21.78
C GLU A 555 -8.63 29.44 21.18
N SER A 556 -7.86 30.43 20.73
CA SER A 556 -8.30 31.60 19.95
C SER A 556 -9.13 31.21 18.73
N ILE A 557 -8.74 30.15 18.01
CA ILE A 557 -9.51 29.63 16.86
C ILE A 557 -10.83 29.00 17.32
N ASN A 558 -10.81 28.18 18.38
CA ASN A 558 -12.01 27.55 18.92
C ASN A 558 -12.99 28.55 19.57
N GLU A 559 -12.51 29.66 20.12
CA GLU A 559 -13.36 30.77 20.58
C GLU A 559 -14.03 31.50 19.41
N LYS A 560 -13.29 31.77 18.34
CA LYS A 560 -13.78 32.53 17.18
C LYS A 560 -14.70 31.71 16.26
N PHE A 561 -14.37 30.45 16.00
CA PHE A 561 -15.05 29.60 15.00
C PHE A 561 -15.90 28.48 15.61
N GLY A 562 -15.88 28.34 16.95
CA GLY A 562 -16.45 27.18 17.61
C GLY A 562 -15.57 25.94 17.44
N VAL A 563 -16.11 24.78 17.79
CA VAL A 563 -15.37 23.51 17.84
C VAL A 563 -15.14 22.92 16.43
N PRO A 564 -14.05 22.18 16.19
CA PRO A 564 -13.84 21.51 14.92
C PRO A 564 -14.92 20.46 14.67
N LYS A 565 -15.44 20.38 13.44
CA LYS A 565 -16.41 19.37 12.99
C LYS A 565 -15.83 17.95 13.00
N ARG A 566 -14.53 17.80 12.74
CA ARG A 566 -13.77 16.55 12.76
C ARG A 566 -12.41 16.77 13.39
N ILE A 567 -11.86 15.73 14.00
CA ILE A 567 -10.45 15.63 14.40
C ILE A 567 -9.88 14.37 13.78
N HIS A 568 -8.83 14.52 12.97
CA HIS A 568 -7.99 13.40 12.53
C HIS A 568 -6.80 13.25 13.46
N ILE A 569 -6.40 12.02 13.78
CA ILE A 569 -5.21 11.70 14.58
C ILE A 569 -4.30 10.82 13.71
N HIS A 570 -3.05 11.23 13.53
CA HIS A 570 -2.09 10.58 12.63
C HIS A 570 -1.11 9.70 13.40
N GLN A 571 -0.36 8.83 12.70
CA GLN A 571 0.51 7.83 13.35
C GLN A 571 1.72 8.42 14.09
N ASP A 572 2.05 9.69 13.83
CA ASP A 572 3.09 10.47 14.50
C ASP A 572 2.55 11.33 15.66
N ASN A 573 1.26 11.16 16.00
CA ASN A 573 0.49 11.94 16.97
C ASN A 573 0.18 13.40 16.53
N THR A 574 0.52 13.79 15.30
CA THR A 574 -0.04 15.03 14.74
C THR A 574 -1.55 14.88 14.53
N GLN A 575 -2.27 16.00 14.50
CA GLN A 575 -3.73 16.00 14.36
C GLN A 575 -4.17 16.94 13.23
N THR A 576 -5.34 16.71 12.64
CA THR A 576 -5.96 17.67 11.70
C THR A 576 -7.36 18.03 12.20
N PHE A 577 -7.56 19.27 12.64
CA PHE A 577 -8.85 19.82 13.07
C PHE A 577 -9.57 20.41 11.87
N VAL A 578 -10.77 19.92 11.53
CA VAL A 578 -11.50 20.37 10.32
C VAL A 578 -12.78 21.09 10.74
N TYR A 579 -12.97 22.32 10.25
CA TYR A 579 -14.09 23.21 10.55
C TYR A 579 -15.10 23.19 9.39
N GLU A 580 -15.76 24.32 9.07
CA GLU A 580 -16.64 24.43 7.88
C GLU A 580 -15.80 24.59 6.61
N ASN A 581 -15.09 25.73 6.48
CA ASN A 581 -14.39 26.16 5.26
C ASN A 581 -12.85 26.07 5.36
N PHE A 582 -12.33 25.53 6.47
CA PHE A 582 -10.89 25.37 6.69
C PHE A 582 -10.57 24.21 7.63
N ALA A 583 -9.31 23.79 7.64
CA ALA A 583 -8.72 22.87 8.59
C ALA A 583 -7.41 23.43 9.14
N LEU A 584 -6.95 22.89 10.26
CA LEU A 584 -5.63 23.11 10.86
C LEU A 584 -4.91 21.76 10.94
N ASP A 585 -3.61 21.72 10.67
CA ASP A 585 -2.73 20.62 11.10
C ASP A 585 -1.99 21.03 12.37
N LEU A 586 -1.88 20.12 13.35
CA LEU A 586 -1.40 20.40 14.70
C LEU A 586 -0.33 19.40 15.17
N ASN A 587 0.57 19.87 16.02
CA ASN A 587 1.49 19.06 16.83
C ASN A 587 1.27 19.40 18.32
N GLY A 588 0.45 18.61 19.02
CA GLY A 588 -0.08 19.03 20.32
C GLY A 588 -0.93 20.30 20.16
N SER A 589 -0.53 21.39 20.82
CA SER A 589 -1.18 22.71 20.71
C SER A 589 -0.55 23.65 19.66
N GLU A 590 0.54 23.25 19.00
CA GLU A 590 1.19 24.04 17.94
C GLU A 590 0.45 23.85 16.61
N ILE A 591 -0.05 24.94 15.98
CA ILE A 591 -0.57 24.89 14.62
C ILE A 591 0.61 24.86 13.63
N LEU A 592 0.73 23.77 12.87
CA LEU A 592 1.72 23.62 11.81
C LEU A 592 1.28 24.29 10.50
N ARG A 593 0.00 24.14 10.16
CA ARG A 593 -0.61 24.63 8.90
C ARG A 593 -2.08 24.98 9.09
N MET A 594 -2.56 25.94 8.29
CA MET A 594 -3.98 26.09 7.96
C MET A 594 -4.21 25.61 6.51
N VAL A 595 -5.39 25.05 6.24
CA VAL A 595 -5.82 24.58 4.91
C VAL A 595 -7.22 25.10 4.61
N ARG A 596 -7.41 25.85 3.51
CA ARG A 596 -8.72 26.40 3.09
C ARG A 596 -9.22 25.64 1.85
N TYR A 597 -10.51 25.34 1.71
CA TYR A 597 -11.04 24.35 0.73
C TYR A 597 -12.51 24.51 0.31
#